data_AF-A0A840Q2Q2-F1
#
_entry.id   AF-A0A840Q2Q2-F1
#
_cell.length_a   1.000
_cell.length_b   1.000
_cell.length_c   1.000
_cell.angle_alpha   90.00
_cell.angle_beta   90.00
_cell.angle_gamma   90.00
#
_symmetry.space_group_name_H-M   'P 1'
#
loop_
_entity.id
_entity.type
_entity.pdbx_description
1 polymer ?
#
loop_
_entity_poly.entity_id
_entity_poly.type
_entity_poly.pdbx_seq_one_letter_code
_entity_poly.pdbx_strand_id
1 'polypeptide(L)' 'MGSWGEVLGDTTVAAALLDRLLHRSVVLSLEGDSYRLRDHHARADTLRQTTTGTRQPLR' A
#
# COMPACT_ATOMS: atom_id res chain seq x y z
N MET A 1 14.50 -7.23 -10.19
CA MET A 1 14.99 -5.90 -10.62
C MET A 1 13.94 -5.08 -11.40
N GLY A 2 12.65 -5.44 -11.34
CA GLY A 2 11.66 -4.98 -12.33
C GLY A 2 11.25 -3.50 -12.27
N SER A 3 11.01 -2.91 -11.09
CA SER A 3 10.51 -1.52 -11.03
C SER A 3 11.63 -0.47 -10.96
N TRP A 4 12.76 -0.78 -10.32
CA TRP A 4 13.85 0.18 -10.16
C TRP A 4 14.57 0.49 -11.47
N GLY A 5 14.67 -0.48 -12.39
CA GLY A 5 15.19 -0.24 -13.73
C GLY A 5 14.34 0.74 -14.54
N GLU A 6 13.01 0.73 -14.34
CA GLU A 6 12.09 1.69 -14.97
C GLU A 6 12.20 3.09 -14.32
N VAL A 7 12.30 3.16 -12.99
CA VAL A 7 12.46 4.43 -12.25
C VAL A 7 13.78 5.12 -12.59
N LEU A 8 14.85 4.36 -12.80
CA LEU A 8 16.20 4.88 -13.04
C LEU A 8 16.58 4.93 -14.53
N GLY A 9 15.72 4.41 -15.43
CA GLY A 9 15.91 4.41 -16.88
C GLY A 9 17.00 3.45 -17.41
N ASP A 10 17.85 2.92 -16.53
CA ASP A 10 18.89 1.94 -16.87
C ASP A 10 18.96 0.85 -15.78
N THR A 11 18.75 -0.39 -16.21
CA THR A 11 18.77 -1.56 -15.33
C THR A 11 20.16 -1.82 -14.74
N THR A 12 21.23 -1.50 -15.46
CA THR A 12 22.62 -1.67 -15.04
C THR A 12 22.96 -0.69 -13.92
N VAL A 13 22.59 0.58 -14.10
CA VAL A 13 22.80 1.62 -13.08
C VAL A 13 21.94 1.34 -11.84
N ALA A 14 20.69 0.91 -12.03
CA ALA A 14 19.81 0.51 -10.93
C ALA A 14 20.40 -0.62 -10.09
N ALA A 15 20.95 -1.66 -10.73
CA ALA A 15 21.59 -2.76 -10.04
C ALA A 15 22.83 -2.31 -9.25
N ALA A 16 23.70 -1.47 -9.83
CA ALA A 16 24.89 -0.97 -9.16
C ALA A 16 24.57 -0.03 -7.98
N LEU A 17 23.49 0.75 -8.08
CA LEU A 17 23.01 1.60 -6.99
C LEU A 17 22.44 0.74 -5.85
N LEU A 18 21.59 -0.24 -6.18
CA LEU A 18 21.01 -1.17 -5.22
C LEU A 18 22.10 -1.95 -4.49
N ASP A 19 23.13 -2.45 -5.20
CA ASP A 19 24.27 -3.14 -4.60
C ASP A 19 24.94 -2.29 -3.50
N ARG A 20 25.25 -1.02 -3.80
CA ARG A 20 25.87 -0.10 -2.83
C ARG A 20 24.96 0.24 -1.64
N LEU A 21 23.66 0.43 -1.88
CA LEU A 21 22.69 0.73 -0.82
C LEU A 21 22.43 -0.48 0.09
N LEU A 22 22.36 -1.68 -0.50
CA LEU A 22 22.13 -2.93 0.22
C LEU A 22 23.38 -3.43 0.97
N HIS A 23 24.58 -2.98 0.57
CA HIS A 23 25.83 -3.37 1.22
C HIS A 23 25.89 -3.06 2.73
N ARG A 24 25.27 -1.96 3.18
CA ARG A 24 25.24 -1.54 4.58
C ARG A 24 23.85 -1.11 5.04
N SER A 25 22.83 -1.86 4.65
CA SER A 25 21.47 -1.62 5.13
C SER A 25 20.80 -2.92 5.57
N VAL A 26 19.73 -2.76 6.34
CA VAL A 26 18.85 -3.85 6.74
C VAL A 26 17.56 -3.70 5.96
N VAL A 27 17.18 -4.75 5.24
CA VAL A 27 15.93 -4.77 4.48
C VAL A 27 14.79 -5.14 5.43
N LEU A 28 13.84 -4.22 5.60
CA LEU A 28 12.61 -4.47 6.32
C LEU A 28 11.49 -4.61 5.29
N SER A 29 11.01 -5.84 5.10
CA SER A 29 9.78 -6.08 4.35
C SER A 29 8.60 -5.73 5.26
N LEU A 30 7.70 -4.90 4.76
CA LEU A 30 6.53 -4.44 5.49
C LEU A 30 5.29 -5.04 4.82
N GLU A 31 4.56 -5.85 5.57
CA GLU A 31 3.29 -6.42 5.14
C GLU A 31 2.11 -5.85 5.95
N GLY A 32 0.92 -5.90 5.35
CA GLY A 32 -0.34 -5.53 5.99
C GLY A 32 -0.99 -4.27 5.42
N ASP A 33 -2.23 -4.04 5.85
CA ASP A 33 -3.03 -2.94 5.33
C ASP A 33 -2.50 -1.58 5.77
N SER A 34 -2.56 -0.62 4.85
CA SER A 34 -2.23 0.78 5.11
C SER A 34 -2.95 1.28 6.36
N TYR A 35 -2.17 1.69 7.35
CA TYR A 35 -2.70 2.22 8.61
C TYR A 35 -3.68 3.38 8.39
N ARG A 36 -3.35 4.27 7.43
CA ARG A 36 -4.21 5.40 7.04
C ARG A 36 -5.53 4.94 6.43
N LEU A 37 -5.46 3.89 5.61
CA LEU A 37 -6.64 3.36 4.94
C LEU A 37 -7.54 2.60 5.91
N ARG A 38 -7.00 2.04 6.99
CA ARG A 38 -7.76 1.37 8.05
C ARG A 38 -8.77 2.31 8.74
N ASP A 39 -8.35 3.53 9.09
CA ASP A 39 -9.26 4.54 9.66
C ASP A 39 -10.27 5.03 8.62
N HIS A 40 -9.84 5.22 7.37
CA HIS A 40 -10.73 5.58 6.27
C HIS A 40 -11.78 4.50 5.99
N HIS A 41 -11.39 3.22 6.00
CA HIS A 41 -12.31 2.08 5.87
C HIS A 41 -13.27 2.00 7.04
N ALA A 42 -12.82 2.15 8.28
CA ALA A 42 -13.70 2.16 9.45
C ALA A 42 -14.75 3.28 9.38
N ARG A 43 -14.37 4.48 8.94
CA ARG A 43 -15.30 5.59 8.70
C ARG A 43 -16.26 5.30 7.56
N ALA A 44 -15.75 4.79 6.44
CA ALA A 44 -16.55 4.41 5.29
C ALA A 44 -17.52 3.26 5.61
N ASP A 45 -17.12 2.30 6.44
CA ASP A 45 -17.96 1.20 6.96
C ASP A 45 -19.08 1.75 7.84
N THR A 46 -18.77 2.67 8.75
CA THR A 46 -19.77 3.34 9.60
C THR A 46 -20.79 4.10 8.75
N LEU A 47 -20.31 4.87 7.75
CA LEU A 47 -21.17 5.57 6.80
C LEU A 47 -22.04 4.58 6.01
N ARG A 48 -21.48 3.47 5.53
CA ARG A 48 -22.25 2.41 4.84
C ARG A 48 -23.29 1.75 5.75
N GLN A 49 -22.99 1.52 7.02
CA GLN A 49 -23.94 0.94 7.98
C GLN A 49 -25.12 1.87 8.25
N THR A 50 -24.86 3.18 8.44
CA THR A 50 -25.93 4.18 8.64
C THR A 50 -26.86 4.32 7.43
N THR A 51 -26.34 4.16 6.21
CA THR A 51 -27.15 4.22 4.99
C THR A 51 -27.84 2.90 4.65
N THR A 52 -27.29 1.76 5.06
CA THR A 52 -27.85 0.43 4.78
C THR A 52 -28.91 0.01 5.81
N GLY A 53 -28.86 0.54 7.04
CA GLY A 53 -29.85 0.27 8.09
C GLY A 53 -31.26 0.85 7.85
N THR A 54 -31.44 1.76 6.89
CA THR A 54 -32.70 2.48 6.66
C THR A 54 -33.54 1.91 5.50
N ARG A 55 -33.32 0.64 5.11
CA ARG A 55 -34.28 -0.08 4.26
C ARG A 55 -35.09 -1.05 5.10
N GLN A 56 -36.04 -0.50 5.84
CA GLN A 56 -37.15 -1.27 6.39
C GLN A 56 -37.95 -1.82 5.20
N PRO A 57 -38.04 -3.14 4.99
CA PRO A 57 -38.83 -3.68 3.90
C PRO A 57 -40.31 -3.39 4.19
N LEU A 58 -40.95 -2.68 3.26
CA LEU A 58 -42.39 -2.43 3.29
C LEU A 58 -43.13 -3.77 3.40
N ARG A 59 -43.83 -3.98 4.50
CA ARG A 59 -44.78 -5.07 4.74
C ARG A 59 -46.08 -4.48 5.22
#